data_AF-A0A7S6UN92-F1
#
_entry.id   AF-A0A7S6UN92-F1
#
_cell.length_a   1.000
_cell.length_b   1.000
_cell.length_c   1.000
_cell.angle_alpha   90.00
_cell.angle_beta   90.00
_cell.angle_gamma   90.00
#
_symmetry.space_group_name_H-M   'P 1'
#
loop_
_entity.id
_entity.type
_entity.pdbx_description
1 polymer ?
#
loop_
_entity_poly.entity_id
_entity_poly.type
_entity_poly.pdbx_seq_one_letter_code
_entity_poly.pdbx_strand_id
1 'polypeptide(L)'
;MKSTLPASFYQRAATGLGPVLLNKLLVASDGRTGRIVEVEAYTGSDDPASHSHRGKTQRNATMFGPPGLLYVYLSYGIHWCANVVCGSDGEGTAVLIRALEPVAGLQRMREARTKARRDLDLCRGPARLAQALGITGDDDGTDLVDGPFRLVDDGVPPPPAPVVTTRIGISRATDLPWRWYVPDNPHVSRL
;
A
#
# COMPACT_ATOMS: atom_id res chain seq x y z
N MET A 1 -7.77 -10.29 -19.00
CA MET A 1 -7.57 -8.88 -19.41
C MET A 1 -7.12 -8.11 -18.18
N LYS A 2 -6.27 -7.09 -18.35
CA LYS A 2 -5.90 -6.18 -17.25
C LYS A 2 -7.00 -5.14 -17.08
N SER A 3 -7.53 -4.97 -15.88
CA SER A 3 -8.57 -3.97 -15.59
C SER A 3 -8.25 -3.23 -14.29
N THR A 4 -8.39 -1.91 -14.31
CA THR A 4 -8.39 -1.11 -13.08
C THR A 4 -9.48 -1.60 -12.13
N LEU A 5 -9.18 -1.65 -10.83
CA LEU A 5 -10.15 -1.99 -9.81
C LEU A 5 -11.20 -0.87 -9.67
N PRO A 6 -12.50 -1.17 -9.70
CA PRO A 6 -13.54 -0.15 -9.61
C PRO A 6 -13.64 0.44 -8.19
N ALA A 7 -14.25 1.61 -8.03
CA ALA A 7 -14.48 2.25 -6.73
C ALA A 7 -15.13 1.31 -5.69
N SER A 8 -16.08 0.46 -6.12
CA SER A 8 -16.74 -0.53 -5.25
C SER A 8 -15.80 -1.59 -4.67
N PHE A 9 -14.62 -1.81 -5.28
CA PHE A 9 -13.60 -2.71 -4.74
C PHE A 9 -13.05 -2.20 -3.39
N TYR A 10 -12.95 -0.89 -3.22
CA TYR A 10 -12.36 -0.28 -2.03
C TYR A 10 -13.34 -0.16 -0.85
N GLN A 11 -14.64 -0.35 -1.10
CA GLN A 11 -15.71 -0.31 -0.10
C GLN A 11 -15.74 -1.60 0.74
N ARG A 12 -14.66 -1.84 1.48
CA ARG A 12 -14.47 -3.00 2.36
C ARG A 12 -13.72 -2.56 3.62
N ALA A 13 -13.97 -3.25 4.72
CA ALA A 13 -13.14 -3.09 5.92
C ALA A 13 -11.66 -3.35 5.57
N ALA A 14 -10.74 -2.60 6.18
CA ALA A 14 -9.31 -2.71 5.88
C ALA A 14 -8.75 -4.14 6.03
N THR A 15 -9.25 -4.90 7.01
CA THR A 15 -8.89 -6.30 7.25
C THR A 15 -9.44 -7.26 6.18
N GLY A 16 -10.53 -6.90 5.50
CA GLY A 16 -11.05 -7.61 4.33
C GLY A 16 -10.36 -7.19 3.03
N LEU A 17 -9.98 -5.91 2.90
CA LEU A 17 -9.29 -5.39 1.72
C LEU A 17 -7.83 -5.87 1.65
N GLY A 18 -7.13 -5.90 2.79
CA GLY A 18 -5.71 -6.29 2.88
C GLY A 18 -5.37 -7.56 2.09
N PRO A 19 -5.90 -8.75 2.46
CA PRO A 19 -5.55 -9.99 1.78
C PRO A 19 -5.93 -9.99 0.29
N VAL A 20 -7.01 -9.32 -0.11
CA VAL A 20 -7.44 -9.30 -1.53
C VAL A 20 -6.63 -8.35 -2.42
N LEU A 21 -5.84 -7.46 -1.83
CA LEU A 21 -4.87 -6.64 -2.55
C LEU A 21 -3.60 -7.39 -2.92
N LEU A 22 -3.30 -8.51 -2.26
CA LEU A 22 -2.15 -9.33 -2.64
C LEU A 22 -2.31 -9.82 -4.08
N ASN A 23 -1.18 -9.83 -4.79
CA ASN A 23 -1.09 -10.08 -6.22
C ASN A 23 -1.75 -9.05 -7.14
N LYS A 24 -2.38 -7.98 -6.64
CA LYS A 24 -2.77 -6.85 -7.52
C LYS A 24 -1.57 -6.02 -7.91
N LEU A 25 -1.66 -5.31 -9.02
CA LEU A 25 -0.59 -4.46 -9.52
C LEU A 25 -0.82 -3.01 -9.09
N LEU A 26 0.18 -2.37 -8.50
CA LEU A 26 0.25 -0.92 -8.41
C LEU A 26 0.98 -0.38 -9.65
N VAL A 27 0.27 0.40 -10.46
CA VAL A 27 0.71 0.91 -11.76
C VAL A 27 0.80 2.42 -11.69
N ALA A 28 2.00 2.96 -11.90
CA ALA A 28 2.19 4.38 -12.18
C ALA A 28 1.92 4.66 -13.67
N SER A 29 1.36 5.83 -13.97
CA SER A 29 1.05 6.30 -15.33
C SER A 29 2.27 6.35 -16.25
N ASP A 30 3.46 6.44 -15.67
CA ASP A 30 4.74 6.49 -16.36
C ASP A 30 5.33 5.10 -16.70
N GLY A 31 4.57 4.03 -16.42
CA GLY A 31 4.88 2.65 -16.78
C GLY A 31 5.56 1.84 -15.66
N ARG A 32 5.98 2.46 -14.56
CA ARG A 32 6.48 1.71 -13.39
C ARG A 32 5.36 0.90 -12.77
N THR A 33 5.59 -0.41 -12.63
CA THR A 33 4.58 -1.35 -12.13
C THR A 33 5.19 -2.31 -11.13
N GLY A 34 4.55 -2.51 -10.00
CA GLY A 34 4.91 -3.54 -9.04
C GLY A 34 3.70 -4.35 -8.58
N ARG A 35 3.88 -5.67 -8.41
CA ARG A 35 2.86 -6.55 -7.83
C ARG A 35 2.92 -6.46 -6.31
N ILE A 36 1.78 -6.23 -5.67
CA ILE A 36 1.66 -6.13 -4.22
C ILE A 36 1.91 -7.51 -3.61
N VAL A 37 2.94 -7.62 -2.77
CA VAL A 37 3.32 -8.88 -2.11
C VAL A 37 3.22 -8.82 -0.59
N GLU A 38 3.05 -7.63 -0.01
CA GLU A 38 2.90 -7.43 1.43
C GLU A 38 2.09 -6.17 1.72
N VAL A 39 1.16 -6.27 2.68
CA VAL A 39 0.29 -5.17 3.12
C VAL A 39 0.01 -5.21 4.62
N GLU A 40 -0.41 -4.07 5.19
CA GLU A 40 -0.91 -3.97 6.56
C GLU A 40 -2.22 -3.18 6.63
N ALA A 41 -3.17 -3.63 7.44
CA ALA A 41 -4.44 -2.92 7.65
C ALA A 41 -4.39 -2.01 8.89
N TYR A 42 -5.08 -0.87 8.76
CA TYR A 42 -5.30 0.10 9.83
C TYR A 42 -6.80 0.45 9.89
N THR A 43 -7.44 0.11 11.00
CA THR A 43 -8.92 0.08 11.12
C THR A 43 -9.49 1.32 11.82
N GLY A 44 -8.96 2.50 11.54
CA GLY A 44 -9.63 3.72 11.98
C GLY A 44 -9.53 3.99 13.49
N SER A 45 -10.66 4.42 14.06
CA SER A 45 -10.84 4.70 15.48
C SER A 45 -10.53 3.51 16.40
N ASP A 46 -10.75 2.29 15.91
CA ASP A 46 -10.63 1.07 16.73
C ASP A 46 -9.19 0.55 16.82
N ASP A 47 -8.25 1.20 16.13
CA ASP A 47 -6.85 0.78 16.05
C ASP A 47 -5.91 1.83 16.65
N PRO A 48 -5.41 1.62 17.87
CA PRO A 48 -4.46 2.53 18.52
C PRO A 48 -3.13 2.76 17.76
N ALA A 49 -2.81 1.94 16.75
CA ALA A 49 -1.66 2.13 15.87
C ALA A 49 -1.97 2.97 14.62
N SER A 50 -3.25 3.21 14.32
CA SER A 50 -3.69 3.98 13.15
C SER A 50 -3.49 5.48 13.34
N HIS A 51 -3.13 6.17 12.25
CA HIS A 51 -3.09 7.63 12.22
C HIS A 51 -4.46 8.28 12.47
N SER A 52 -5.55 7.56 12.18
CA SER A 52 -6.92 8.03 12.36
C SER A 52 -7.52 7.67 13.72
N HIS A 53 -6.79 6.98 14.60
CA HIS A 53 -7.28 6.56 15.93
C HIS A 53 -7.89 7.70 16.74
N ARG A 54 -7.24 8.88 16.70
CA ARG A 54 -7.67 10.10 17.41
C ARG A 54 -8.55 11.02 16.57
N GLY A 55 -9.09 10.52 15.47
CA GLY A 55 -9.92 11.28 14.55
C GLY A 55 -9.13 12.05 13.48
N LYS A 56 -9.87 12.88 12.75
CA LYS A 56 -9.40 13.60 11.57
C LYS A 56 -8.51 14.78 11.95
N THR A 57 -7.40 14.90 11.23
CA THR A 57 -6.43 16.01 11.28
C THR A 57 -6.10 16.42 9.85
N GLN A 58 -5.39 17.53 9.67
CA GLN A 58 -4.94 17.93 8.33
C GLN A 58 -4.03 16.88 7.68
N ARG A 59 -3.18 16.20 8.46
CA ARG A 59 -2.20 15.23 7.96
C ARG A 59 -2.79 13.88 7.53
N ASN A 60 -3.92 13.49 8.10
CA ASN A 60 -4.57 12.21 7.77
C ASN A 60 -5.91 12.42 7.04
N ALA A 61 -6.21 13.66 6.60
CA ALA A 61 -7.51 14.02 6.07
C ALA A 61 -7.95 13.11 4.91
N THR A 62 -7.01 12.68 4.07
CA THR A 62 -7.20 11.75 2.95
C THR A 62 -7.76 10.40 3.39
N MET A 63 -7.35 9.87 4.57
CA MET A 63 -7.93 8.61 5.10
C MET A 63 -9.43 8.70 5.37
N PHE A 64 -9.94 9.92 5.60
CA PHE A 64 -11.35 10.19 5.89
C PHE A 64 -12.13 10.61 4.63
N GLY A 65 -11.54 10.48 3.45
CA GLY A 65 -12.23 10.72 2.18
C GLY A 65 -12.88 9.45 1.62
N PRO A 66 -13.39 9.51 0.37
CA PRO A 66 -13.95 8.36 -0.31
C PRO A 66 -12.96 7.19 -0.43
N PRO A 67 -13.45 5.94 -0.44
CA PRO A 67 -12.61 4.77 -0.64
C PRO A 67 -12.03 4.74 -2.07
N GLY A 68 -10.79 4.29 -2.21
CA GLY A 68 -10.07 4.32 -3.48
C GLY A 68 -9.11 5.51 -3.63
N LEU A 69 -8.91 6.32 -2.59
CA LEU A 69 -7.83 7.31 -2.58
C LEU A 69 -6.49 6.71 -2.16
N LEU A 70 -5.40 7.27 -2.69
CA LEU A 70 -4.05 7.03 -2.23
C LEU A 70 -3.72 7.98 -1.07
N TYR A 71 -3.57 7.45 0.13
CA TYR A 71 -3.09 8.21 1.29
C TYR A 71 -1.57 8.11 1.41
N VAL A 72 -0.89 9.25 1.26
CA VAL A 72 0.57 9.36 1.32
C VAL A 72 1.01 10.20 2.51
N TYR A 73 2.01 9.73 3.25
CA TYR A 73 2.54 10.46 4.40
C TYR A 73 4.04 10.28 4.58
N LEU A 74 4.70 11.28 5.19
CA LEU A 74 6.09 11.17 5.64
C LEU A 74 6.18 10.35 6.94
N SER A 75 6.75 9.17 6.86
CA SER A 75 7.22 8.37 7.99
C SER A 75 8.59 8.88 8.46
N TYR A 76 8.73 9.08 9.78
CA TYR A 76 9.92 9.64 10.44
C TYR A 76 10.49 10.92 9.79
N GLY A 77 9.64 11.71 9.11
CA GLY A 77 10.01 12.97 8.47
C GLY A 77 10.87 12.83 7.20
N ILE A 78 11.21 11.62 6.75
CA ILE A 78 12.18 11.41 5.64
C ILE A 78 11.71 10.42 4.57
N HIS A 79 10.69 9.61 4.84
CA HIS A 79 10.29 8.52 3.95
C HIS A 79 8.81 8.54 3.67
N TRP A 80 8.43 8.61 2.39
CA TRP A 80 7.03 8.47 2.00
C TRP A 80 6.55 7.03 2.17
N CYS A 81 5.32 6.88 2.66
CA CYS A 81 4.56 5.63 2.70
C CYS A 81 3.23 5.85 1.99
N ALA A 82 2.73 4.80 1.33
CA ALA A 82 1.54 4.85 0.47
C ALA A 82 0.49 3.83 0.93
N ASN A 83 -0.75 4.29 1.10
CA ASN A 83 -1.85 3.50 1.63
C ASN A 83 -3.06 3.61 0.72
N VAL A 84 -3.89 2.58 0.69
CA VAL A 84 -5.15 2.53 -0.04
C VAL A 84 -6.28 2.84 0.94
N VAL A 85 -6.97 3.96 0.76
CA VAL A 85 -8.13 4.34 1.58
C VAL A 85 -9.29 3.40 1.26
N CYS A 86 -9.99 2.95 2.30
CA CYS A 86 -11.04 1.95 2.18
C CYS A 86 -12.16 2.14 3.21
N GLY A 87 -13.19 1.31 3.12
CA GLY A 87 -14.38 1.39 3.97
C GLY A 87 -15.37 2.41 3.44
N SER A 88 -16.02 3.13 4.36
CA SER A 88 -16.97 4.20 4.07
C SER A 88 -16.30 5.57 4.09
N ASP A 89 -16.87 6.54 3.36
CA ASP A 89 -16.44 7.93 3.44
C ASP A 89 -16.53 8.44 4.90
N GLY A 90 -15.50 9.13 5.36
CA GLY A 90 -15.37 9.60 6.75
C GLY A 90 -14.95 8.55 7.78
N GLU A 91 -14.73 7.28 7.41
CA GLU A 91 -14.40 6.22 8.38
C GLU A 91 -12.93 6.27 8.85
N GLY A 92 -12.02 6.74 8.00
CA GLY A 92 -10.61 6.86 8.38
C GLY A 92 -9.80 5.56 8.29
N THR A 93 -10.19 4.59 7.46
CA THR A 93 -9.49 3.29 7.35
C THR A 93 -8.62 3.20 6.09
N ALA A 94 -7.51 2.48 6.18
CA ALA A 94 -6.64 2.28 5.02
C ALA A 94 -5.81 0.99 5.12
N VAL A 95 -5.27 0.57 3.99
CA VAL A 95 -4.28 -0.51 3.88
C VAL A 95 -2.94 0.03 3.39
N LEU A 96 -1.90 -0.07 4.20
CA LEU A 96 -0.53 0.25 3.81
C LEU A 96 -0.03 -0.78 2.80
N ILE A 97 0.51 -0.31 1.68
CA ILE A 97 1.28 -1.15 0.75
C ILE A 97 2.72 -1.19 1.27
N ARG A 98 3.21 -2.39 1.60
CA ARG A 98 4.52 -2.54 2.26
C ARG A 98 5.62 -3.01 1.36
N ALA A 99 5.31 -3.87 0.39
CA ALA A 99 6.30 -4.33 -0.54
C ALA A 99 5.69 -4.67 -1.89
N LEU A 100 6.51 -4.47 -2.93
CA LEU A 100 6.18 -4.86 -4.29
C LEU A 100 7.25 -5.78 -4.87
N GLU A 101 6.82 -6.71 -5.71
CA GLU A 101 7.66 -7.35 -6.71
C GLU A 101 7.66 -6.48 -7.98
N PRO A 102 8.80 -5.90 -8.41
CA PRO A 102 8.86 -5.10 -9.64
C PRO A 102 8.50 -5.90 -10.89
N VAL A 103 7.59 -5.36 -11.72
CA VAL A 103 7.09 -6.02 -12.95
C VAL A 103 7.49 -5.26 -14.21
N ALA A 104 7.41 -3.92 -14.20
CA ALA A 104 7.74 -3.08 -15.34
C ALA A 104 8.34 -1.73 -14.91
N GLY A 105 9.04 -1.07 -15.82
CA GLY A 105 9.71 0.21 -15.54
C GLY A 105 10.94 0.08 -14.62
N LEU A 106 11.60 -1.09 -14.60
CA LEU A 106 12.73 -1.39 -13.71
C LEU A 106 13.88 -0.38 -13.86
N GLN A 107 14.18 0.08 -15.07
CA GLN A 107 15.23 1.07 -15.28
C GLN A 107 14.96 2.36 -14.49
N ARG A 108 13.75 2.93 -14.59
CA ARG A 108 13.34 4.12 -13.84
C ARG A 108 13.33 3.88 -12.33
N MET A 109 12.93 2.68 -11.91
CA MET A 109 13.00 2.30 -10.49
C MET A 109 14.44 2.30 -9.99
N ARG A 110 15.40 1.75 -10.76
CA ARG A 110 16.83 1.75 -10.40
C ARG A 110 17.41 3.16 -10.35
N GLU A 111 17.03 4.02 -11.29
CA GLU A 111 17.43 5.43 -11.32
C GLU A 111 16.90 6.17 -10.08
N ALA A 112 15.64 5.93 -9.69
CA ALA A 112 15.07 6.49 -8.45
C ALA A 112 15.68 5.88 -7.17
N ARG A 113 16.27 4.67 -7.26
CA ARG A 113 16.83 3.90 -6.14
C ARG A 113 18.30 3.58 -6.36
N THR A 114 19.14 4.58 -6.60
CA THR A 114 20.60 4.41 -6.82
C THR A 114 21.35 3.63 -5.71
N LYS A 115 20.82 3.60 -4.48
CA LYS A 115 21.40 2.79 -3.39
C LYS A 115 21.03 1.30 -3.45
N ALA A 116 20.02 0.90 -4.22
CA ALA A 116 19.69 -0.51 -4.42
C ALA A 116 20.76 -1.17 -5.30
N ARG A 117 21.29 -2.31 -4.85
CA ARG A 117 22.33 -3.07 -5.58
C ARG A 117 21.75 -4.19 -6.44
N ARG A 118 20.53 -4.62 -6.12
CA ARG A 118 19.81 -5.69 -6.80
C ARG A 118 18.37 -5.24 -7.00
N ASP A 119 17.74 -5.74 -8.06
CA ASP A 119 16.32 -5.48 -8.33
C ASP A 119 15.42 -5.95 -7.19
N LEU A 120 15.85 -7.04 -6.53
CA LEU A 120 15.23 -7.54 -5.31
C LEU A 120 15.05 -6.45 -4.26
N ASP A 121 15.97 -5.50 -4.14
CA ASP A 121 15.96 -4.51 -3.05
C ASP A 121 15.22 -3.21 -3.43
N LEU A 122 14.67 -3.10 -4.64
CA LEU A 122 13.99 -1.89 -5.13
C LEU A 122 12.74 -1.54 -4.31
N CYS A 123 11.91 -2.54 -4.03
CA CYS A 123 10.57 -2.34 -3.47
C CYS A 123 10.31 -3.13 -2.17
N ARG A 124 11.36 -3.66 -1.53
CA ARG A 124 11.28 -4.44 -0.27
C ARG A 124 11.15 -3.56 0.96
N GLY A 125 10.01 -2.90 1.09
CA GLY A 125 9.66 -2.03 2.22
C GLY A 125 8.91 -0.78 1.78
N PRO A 126 8.07 -0.19 2.66
CA PRO A 126 7.12 0.85 2.28
C PRO A 126 7.81 2.12 1.77
N ALA A 127 8.90 2.53 2.44
CA ALA A 127 9.72 3.65 1.99
C ALA A 127 10.45 3.38 0.66
N ARG A 128 10.81 2.11 0.41
CA ARG A 128 11.59 1.71 -0.77
C ARG A 128 10.71 1.70 -2.00
N LEU A 129 9.52 1.09 -1.91
CA LEU A 129 8.56 1.06 -3.02
C LEU A 129 8.06 2.47 -3.37
N ALA A 130 7.83 3.34 -2.37
CA ALA A 130 7.41 4.71 -2.64
C ALA A 130 8.46 5.43 -3.48
N GLN A 131 9.73 5.34 -3.10
CA GLN A 131 10.83 5.94 -3.87
C GLN A 131 11.01 5.31 -5.24
N ALA A 132 10.94 3.98 -5.36
CA ALA A 132 11.05 3.29 -6.65
C ALA A 132 9.95 3.72 -7.63
N LEU A 133 8.72 3.91 -7.14
CA LEU A 133 7.59 4.41 -7.90
C LEU A 133 7.54 5.94 -8.03
N GLY A 134 8.45 6.66 -7.37
CA GLY A 134 8.50 8.12 -7.40
C GLY A 134 7.33 8.78 -6.69
N ILE A 135 6.71 8.08 -5.73
CA ILE A 135 5.61 8.60 -4.91
C ILE A 135 6.16 9.67 -3.96
N THR A 136 5.54 10.84 -3.95
CA THR A 136 5.83 11.97 -3.06
C THR A 136 4.56 12.42 -2.33
N GLY A 137 4.68 13.43 -1.47
CA GLY A 137 3.52 14.04 -0.81
C GLY A 137 2.55 14.72 -1.78
N ASP A 138 2.98 15.04 -3.00
CA ASP A 138 2.11 15.65 -4.01
C ASP A 138 1.08 14.64 -4.55
N ASP A 139 1.30 13.35 -4.31
CA ASP A 139 0.39 12.27 -4.72
C ASP A 139 -0.69 11.96 -3.67
N ASP A 140 -0.65 12.58 -2.48
CA ASP A 140 -1.66 12.39 -1.45
C ASP A 140 -3.05 12.83 -1.95
N GLY A 141 -4.05 11.97 -1.77
CA GLY A 141 -5.41 12.21 -2.26
C GLY A 141 -5.64 11.84 -3.72
N THR A 142 -4.66 11.22 -4.38
CA THR A 142 -4.83 10.69 -5.74
C THR A 142 -5.93 9.62 -5.80
N ASP A 143 -6.80 9.70 -6.80
CA ASP A 143 -7.77 8.64 -7.12
C ASP A 143 -7.09 7.41 -7.75
N LEU A 144 -7.28 6.22 -7.17
CA LEU A 144 -6.71 4.96 -7.65
C LEU A 144 -7.48 4.32 -8.82
N VAL A 145 -8.61 4.90 -9.21
CA VAL A 145 -9.41 4.46 -10.36
C VAL A 145 -8.88 5.15 -11.63
N ASP A 146 -8.87 6.49 -11.65
CA ASP A 146 -8.56 7.25 -12.87
C ASP A 146 -7.30 8.12 -12.77
N GLY A 147 -6.62 8.11 -11.62
CA GLY A 147 -5.45 8.95 -11.37
C GLY A 147 -4.12 8.41 -11.93
N PRO A 148 -3.01 9.12 -11.62
CA PRO A 148 -1.65 8.76 -12.04
C PRO A 148 -1.14 7.46 -11.42
N PHE A 149 -1.73 6.98 -10.33
CA PHE A 149 -1.49 5.65 -9.76
C PHE A 149 -2.78 4.86 -9.79
N ARG A 150 -2.72 3.60 -10.21
CA ARG A 150 -3.90 2.72 -10.26
C ARG A 150 -3.60 1.35 -9.69
N LEU A 151 -4.62 0.74 -9.10
CA LEU A 151 -4.58 -0.69 -8.80
C LEU A 151 -5.26 -1.47 -9.90
N VAL A 152 -4.55 -2.47 -10.44
CA VAL A 152 -4.98 -3.25 -11.60
C VAL A 152 -5.04 -4.72 -11.23
N ASP A 153 -6.14 -5.36 -11.62
CA ASP A 153 -6.26 -6.81 -11.65
C ASP A 153 -5.79 -7.32 -13.02
N ASP A 154 -4.81 -8.23 -13.02
CA ASP A 154 -4.33 -8.91 -14.22
C ASP A 154 -4.79 -10.37 -14.32
N GLY A 155 -5.71 -10.78 -13.44
CA GLY A 155 -6.25 -12.13 -13.38
C GLY A 155 -5.48 -13.06 -12.44
N VAL A 156 -4.38 -12.61 -11.82
CA VAL A 156 -3.71 -13.37 -10.77
C VAL A 156 -4.47 -13.20 -9.45
N PRO A 157 -5.04 -14.27 -8.88
CA PRO A 157 -5.75 -14.18 -7.61
C PRO A 157 -4.76 -13.96 -6.45
N PRO A 158 -5.22 -13.40 -5.32
CA PRO A 158 -4.48 -13.48 -4.06
C PRO A 158 -4.08 -14.93 -3.72
N PRO A 159 -3.00 -15.17 -2.96
CA PRO A 159 -2.64 -16.52 -2.54
C PRO A 159 -3.78 -17.15 -1.74
N PRO A 160 -4.09 -18.44 -1.91
CA PRO A 160 -5.17 -19.10 -1.18
C PRO A 160 -4.91 -19.13 0.34
N ALA A 161 -3.64 -19.16 0.73
CA ALA A 161 -3.20 -19.06 2.13
C ALA A 161 -2.09 -18.01 2.23
N PRO A 162 -2.41 -16.71 2.36
CA PRO A 162 -1.40 -15.71 2.67
C PRO A 162 -0.82 -16.00 4.05
N VAL A 163 0.43 -15.62 4.28
CA VAL A 163 0.93 -15.60 5.65
C VAL A 163 0.27 -14.44 6.38
N VAL A 164 -0.32 -14.75 7.55
CA VAL A 164 -1.00 -13.78 8.42
C VAL A 164 -0.16 -13.60 9.68
N THR A 165 0.17 -12.36 10.02
CA THR A 165 1.09 -12.07 11.13
C THR A 165 0.92 -10.63 11.63
N THR A 166 1.70 -10.25 12.64
CA THR A 166 1.65 -8.93 13.27
C THR A 166 2.32 -7.87 12.40
N ARG A 167 1.88 -6.62 12.56
CA ARG A 167 2.39 -5.46 11.82
C ARG A 167 3.78 -5.04 12.29
N ILE A 168 4.54 -4.39 11.42
CA ILE A 168 5.91 -3.93 11.65
C ILE A 168 5.94 -2.44 12.00
N GLY A 169 6.78 -2.08 12.98
CA GLY A 169 7.13 -0.68 13.24
C GLY A 169 6.07 0.10 14.02
N ILE A 170 5.15 -0.60 14.69
CA ILE A 170 4.13 -0.02 15.57
C ILE A 170 4.44 -0.34 17.05
N SER A 171 3.98 0.51 17.96
CA SER A 171 4.18 0.37 19.42
C SER A 171 2.89 0.09 20.20
N ARG A 172 1.74 0.06 19.51
CA ARG A 172 0.42 -0.23 20.05
C ARG A 172 -0.24 -1.29 19.17
N ALA A 173 -1.18 -2.06 19.71
CA ALA A 173 -1.90 -3.10 18.95
C ALA A 173 -0.94 -4.03 18.16
N THR A 174 0.18 -4.38 18.80
CA THR A 174 1.32 -5.12 18.22
C THR A 174 1.03 -6.62 18.08
N ASP A 175 0.04 -7.12 18.79
CA ASP A 175 -0.44 -8.49 18.80
C ASP A 175 -1.47 -8.77 17.70
N LEU A 176 -2.06 -7.72 17.12
CA LEU A 176 -3.09 -7.89 16.09
C LEU A 176 -2.50 -8.39 14.76
N PRO A 177 -3.06 -9.48 14.18
CA PRO A 177 -2.50 -10.15 13.01
C PRO A 177 -2.95 -9.48 11.70
N TRP A 178 -2.75 -8.18 11.59
CA TRP A 178 -3.23 -7.34 10.47
C TRP A 178 -2.14 -7.03 9.44
N ARG A 179 -1.20 -7.97 9.26
CA ARG A 179 -0.24 -7.99 8.15
C ARG A 179 -0.44 -9.27 7.35
N TRP A 180 -0.48 -9.11 6.02
CA TRP A 180 -0.58 -10.23 5.09
C TRP A 180 0.53 -10.15 4.05
N TYR A 181 1.08 -11.29 3.66
CA TYR A 181 2.03 -11.38 2.55
C TYR A 181 1.95 -12.69 1.77
N VAL A 182 2.48 -12.65 0.54
CA VAL A 182 2.58 -13.81 -0.35
C VAL A 182 3.65 -14.77 0.17
N PRO A 183 3.33 -16.03 0.47
CA PRO A 183 4.30 -17.02 0.96
C PRO A 183 5.49 -17.17 0.02
N ASP A 184 6.68 -17.37 0.59
CA ASP A 184 7.95 -17.60 -0.11
C ASP A 184 8.36 -16.55 -1.14
N ASN A 185 7.65 -15.42 -1.24
CA ASN A 185 7.99 -14.37 -2.18
C ASN A 185 9.23 -13.60 -1.69
N PRO A 186 10.33 -13.58 -2.46
CA PRO A 186 11.58 -12.98 -2.00
C PRO A 186 11.46 -11.46 -1.82
N HIS A 187 10.46 -10.81 -2.42
CA HIS A 187 10.19 -9.37 -2.32
C HIS A 187 9.39 -8.96 -1.08
N VAL A 188 9.00 -9.89 -0.20
CA VAL A 188 8.46 -9.52 1.11
C VAL A 188 9.53 -8.75 1.90
N SER A 189 9.12 -7.66 2.57
CA SER A 189 10.04 -6.83 3.34
C SER A 189 10.58 -7.60 4.55
N ARG A 190 11.77 -7.18 5.01
CA ARG A 190 12.39 -7.70 6.24
C ARG A 190 12.53 -6.54 7.22
N LEU A 191 12.38 -6.87 8.50
CA LEU A 191 12.81 -6.00 9.59
C LEU A 191 14.33 -5.84 9.58
#